data_AF-K9TE28-F1
#
_entry.id   AF-K9TE28-F1
#
_cell.length_a   1.000
_cell.length_b   1.000
_cell.length_c   1.000
_cell.angle_alpha   90.00
_cell.angle_beta   90.00
_cell.angle_gamma   90.00
#
_symmetry.space_group_name_H-M   'P 1'
#
loop_
_entity.id
_entity.type
_entity.pdbx_description
1 polymer ?
#
loop_
_entity_poly.entity_id
_entity_poly.type
_entity_poly.pdbx_seq_one_letter_code
_entity_poly.pdbx_strand_id
1 'polypeptide(L)'
;MRSPKLIHLIGILAVVLSPALVTLSGFSSVRAQSQRGELLALNFPAAPRNMGGPRSTAGGGVRGNGNASCIEGESPLTALIPTHDIVKTVKPNPEFFMYVPKNSADSGEFVIVDGNGNDVYLSTFELSEAPGVVKVSLPANTDLEIGQVYDWQFSLICDPSDRQADVFVQGQIQPTQLTEEMQTQLDQAQPLDQVQLYVNESLWNEAVSLLAQVRNSNPTEWQGLLKYVGLESIASEPLPIQTIGTSQN
;
A
#
# COMPACT_ATOMS: atom_id res chain seq x y z
N MET A 1 -82.48 64.25 -14.82
CA MET A 1 -81.95 63.39 -15.91
C MET A 1 -80.49 63.77 -16.16
N ARG A 2 -79.62 62.76 -16.04
CA ARG A 2 -78.17 62.68 -16.32
C ARG A 2 -77.34 63.96 -16.56
N SER A 3 -76.40 64.19 -15.65
CA SER A 3 -75.10 64.82 -15.91
C SER A 3 -74.12 63.83 -16.57
N PRO A 4 -73.03 64.33 -17.19
CA PRO A 4 -71.73 63.78 -16.85
C PRO A 4 -70.62 64.83 -16.61
N LYS A 5 -69.79 64.48 -15.63
CA LYS A 5 -68.42 64.88 -15.26
C LYS A 5 -67.42 64.32 -16.31
N LEU A 6 -66.10 64.54 -16.36
CA LEU A 6 -65.06 65.43 -15.83
C LEU A 6 -63.74 64.72 -16.23
N ILE A 7 -62.79 65.43 -16.88
CA ILE A 7 -61.31 65.31 -16.86
C ILE A 7 -60.64 63.92 -17.02
N HIS A 8 -59.68 63.80 -17.96
CA HIS A 8 -58.26 63.54 -17.63
C HIS A 8 -57.28 63.77 -18.81
N LEU A 9 -56.37 64.72 -18.58
CA LEU A 9 -55.03 64.81 -19.20
C LEU A 9 -54.22 63.57 -18.82
N ILE A 10 -53.48 63.01 -19.79
CA ILE A 10 -52.26 62.23 -19.52
C ILE A 10 -51.19 62.68 -20.51
N GLY A 11 -50.20 63.42 -20.02
CA GLY A 11 -48.95 63.67 -20.71
C GLY A 11 -48.05 62.45 -20.58
N ILE A 12 -47.49 61.98 -21.69
CA ILE A 12 -46.54 60.87 -21.71
C ILE A 12 -45.14 61.44 -21.55
N LEU A 13 -44.55 61.20 -20.38
CA LEU A 13 -43.16 61.45 -20.03
C LEU A 13 -42.29 60.40 -20.73
N ALA A 14 -41.50 60.82 -21.72
CA ALA A 14 -40.49 59.95 -22.35
C ALA A 14 -39.26 59.85 -21.45
N VAL A 15 -39.06 58.70 -20.81
CA VAL A 15 -37.85 58.38 -20.04
C VAL A 15 -36.76 57.97 -21.04
N VAL A 16 -35.70 58.77 -21.12
CA VAL A 16 -34.49 58.46 -21.88
C VAL A 16 -33.67 57.46 -21.07
N LEU A 17 -33.70 56.17 -21.46
CA LEU A 17 -32.80 55.16 -20.90
C LEU A 17 -31.39 55.38 -21.48
N SER A 18 -30.46 55.81 -20.64
CA SER A 18 -29.02 55.75 -20.92
C SER A 18 -28.54 54.29 -20.82
N PRO A 19 -27.83 53.73 -21.82
CA PRO A 19 -27.16 52.46 -21.65
C PRO A 19 -25.84 52.70 -20.90
N ALA A 20 -25.75 52.24 -19.66
CA ALA A 20 -24.46 52.08 -19.00
C ALA A 20 -23.68 50.96 -19.70
N LEU A 21 -22.50 51.26 -20.22
CA LEU A 21 -21.55 50.26 -20.73
C LEU A 21 -21.13 49.36 -19.57
N VAL A 22 -21.59 48.10 -19.59
CA VAL A 22 -21.02 47.04 -18.75
C VAL A 22 -19.75 46.56 -19.47
N THR A 23 -18.59 46.93 -18.95
CA THR A 23 -17.31 46.37 -19.38
C THR A 23 -17.23 44.92 -18.90
N LEU A 24 -17.38 43.96 -19.81
CA LEU A 24 -17.04 42.56 -19.53
C LEU A 24 -15.53 42.47 -19.34
N SER A 25 -15.09 42.41 -18.08
CA SER A 25 -13.75 41.96 -17.73
C SER A 25 -13.58 40.52 -18.25
N GLY A 26 -12.69 40.36 -19.22
CA GLY A 26 -12.32 39.06 -19.76
C GLY A 26 -11.79 38.17 -18.65
N PHE A 27 -12.49 37.07 -18.39
CA PHE A 27 -11.93 35.98 -17.61
C PHE A 27 -10.80 35.37 -18.43
N SER A 28 -9.57 35.76 -18.13
CA SER A 28 -8.40 34.99 -18.54
C SER A 28 -8.59 33.59 -17.98
N SER A 29 -8.93 32.64 -18.85
CA SER A 29 -8.84 31.23 -18.51
C SER A 29 -7.36 30.96 -18.26
N VAL A 30 -6.93 31.06 -17.01
CA VAL A 30 -5.67 30.46 -16.58
C VAL A 30 -5.88 28.98 -16.81
N ARG A 31 -5.37 28.47 -17.93
CA ARG A 31 -5.07 27.04 -18.02
C ARG A 31 -4.07 26.81 -16.90
N ALA A 32 -4.52 26.21 -15.80
CA ALA A 32 -3.64 25.49 -14.91
C ALA A 32 -2.97 24.44 -15.79
N GLN A 33 -1.81 24.78 -16.35
CA GLN A 33 -0.87 23.78 -16.83
C GLN A 33 -0.49 23.04 -15.55
N SER A 34 -1.17 21.92 -15.30
CA SER A 34 -0.67 20.85 -14.47
C SER A 34 0.73 20.59 -14.99
N GLN A 35 1.73 21.14 -14.31
CA GLN A 35 3.07 20.63 -14.39
C GLN A 35 2.90 19.18 -13.95
N ARG A 36 2.78 18.27 -14.91
CA ARG A 36 3.13 16.88 -14.69
C ARG A 36 4.56 16.99 -14.19
N GLY A 37 4.70 16.90 -12.87
CA GLY A 37 5.98 16.74 -12.22
C GLY A 37 6.72 15.69 -13.03
N GLU A 38 7.95 16.04 -13.38
CA GLU A 38 8.97 15.08 -13.79
C GLU A 38 8.69 13.77 -13.05
N LEU A 39 8.38 12.70 -13.81
CA LEU A 39 7.96 11.41 -13.25
C LEU A 39 8.99 11.04 -12.18
N LEU A 40 8.60 11.15 -10.90
CA LEU A 40 9.44 10.80 -9.76
C LEU A 40 9.69 9.30 -9.84
N ALA A 41 10.77 8.91 -10.52
CA ALA A 41 11.29 7.58 -10.41
C ALA A 41 11.76 7.39 -8.97
N LEU A 42 11.03 6.58 -8.20
CA LEU A 42 11.46 6.21 -6.85
C LEU A 42 12.89 5.66 -6.92
N ASN A 43 13.77 6.23 -6.10
CA ASN A 43 15.13 5.78 -5.95
C ASN A 43 15.19 4.78 -4.80
N PHE A 44 15.05 3.51 -5.13
CA PHE A 44 15.32 2.43 -4.18
C PHE A 44 16.83 2.26 -4.02
N PRO A 45 17.36 2.03 -2.81
CA PRO A 45 18.76 1.70 -2.61
C PRO A 45 19.13 0.43 -3.38
N ALA A 46 20.42 0.10 -3.45
CA ALA A 46 20.83 -1.16 -4.06
C ALA A 46 20.23 -2.33 -3.27
N ALA A 47 19.53 -3.25 -3.96
CA ALA A 47 19.01 -4.46 -3.35
C ALA A 47 20.16 -5.21 -2.63
N PRO A 48 19.96 -5.70 -1.39
CA PRO A 48 20.97 -6.48 -0.71
C PRO A 48 21.45 -7.63 -1.59
N ARG A 49 22.78 -7.84 -1.65
CA ARG A 49 23.43 -8.87 -2.50
C ARG A 49 22.97 -10.32 -2.24
N ASN A 50 22.16 -10.52 -1.21
CA ASN A 50 21.64 -11.80 -0.75
C ASN A 50 20.11 -11.85 -0.67
N MET A 51 19.35 -11.05 -1.45
CA MET A 51 17.92 -11.36 -1.73
C MET A 51 17.74 -12.68 -2.50
N GLY A 52 18.58 -13.68 -2.23
CA GLY A 52 18.29 -15.06 -2.58
C GLY A 52 17.03 -15.42 -1.82
N GLY A 53 16.05 -15.94 -2.55
CA GLY A 53 14.75 -16.39 -2.04
C GLY A 53 14.86 -17.26 -0.80
N PRO A 54 13.72 -17.61 -0.18
CA PRO A 54 13.65 -18.14 1.18
C PRO A 54 14.82 -19.07 1.48
N ARG A 55 15.56 -18.78 2.56
CA ARG A 55 16.42 -19.78 3.18
C ARG A 55 15.50 -20.90 3.63
N SER A 56 15.21 -21.82 2.72
CA SER A 56 14.80 -23.16 3.07
C SER A 56 15.94 -23.70 3.90
N THR A 57 15.77 -23.69 5.22
CA THR A 57 16.44 -24.67 6.07
C THR A 57 15.79 -26.02 5.84
N ALA A 58 15.78 -26.50 4.59
CA ALA A 58 15.88 -27.93 4.34
C ALA A 58 17.25 -28.30 4.90
N GLY A 59 17.28 -28.67 6.17
CA GLY A 59 18.44 -29.21 6.83
C GLY A 59 19.08 -30.26 5.91
N GLY A 60 20.41 -30.23 5.83
CA GLY A 60 21.17 -31.22 5.06
C GLY A 60 20.76 -32.63 5.47
N GLY A 61 19.97 -33.30 4.63
CA GLY A 61 19.51 -34.66 4.89
C GLY A 61 18.12 -35.01 4.36
N VAL A 62 17.81 -34.76 3.08
CA VAL A 62 16.62 -35.39 2.47
C VAL A 62 17.02 -36.76 1.92
N ARG A 63 16.74 -37.81 2.71
CA ARG A 63 16.50 -39.16 2.20
C ARG A 63 14.98 -39.35 2.11
N GLY A 64 14.38 -38.92 1.00
CA GLY A 64 12.94 -39.06 0.78
C GLY A 64 12.56 -38.53 -0.59
N ASN A 65 11.70 -39.26 -1.27
CA ASN A 65 11.27 -39.08 -2.66
C ASN A 65 10.69 -37.67 -2.94
N GLY A 66 10.94 -37.10 -4.14
CA GLY A 66 10.68 -35.69 -4.46
C GLY A 66 9.22 -35.19 -4.43
N ASN A 67 9.07 -33.86 -4.50
CA ASN A 67 7.83 -33.04 -4.50
C ASN A 67 7.25 -32.64 -3.12
N ALA A 68 7.89 -31.69 -2.42
CA ALA A 68 7.25 -31.00 -1.30
C ALA A 68 7.44 -29.47 -1.41
N SER A 69 6.91 -28.90 -2.48
CA SER A 69 6.60 -27.48 -2.52
C SER A 69 5.22 -27.37 -3.14
N CYS A 70 4.25 -26.81 -2.41
CA CYS A 70 2.94 -26.50 -2.98
C CYS A 70 2.97 -25.28 -3.92
N ILE A 71 4.15 -24.73 -4.22
CA ILE A 71 4.33 -23.65 -5.21
C ILE A 71 4.34 -24.20 -6.63
N GLU A 72 3.59 -23.55 -7.50
CA GLU A 72 3.60 -23.76 -8.93
C GLU A 72 4.31 -22.61 -9.65
N GLY A 73 5.24 -22.94 -10.56
CA GLY A 73 5.96 -21.94 -11.35
C GLY A 73 7.31 -21.54 -10.77
N GLU A 74 7.87 -20.44 -11.27
CA GLU A 74 9.25 -20.01 -10.98
C GLU A 74 9.35 -18.90 -9.93
N SER A 75 8.29 -18.12 -9.74
CA SER A 75 8.28 -17.00 -8.78
C SER A 75 8.09 -17.54 -7.35
N PRO A 76 8.97 -17.21 -6.40
CA PRO A 76 8.84 -17.69 -5.02
C PRO A 76 7.82 -16.87 -4.23
N LEU A 77 7.31 -17.45 -3.14
CA LEU A 77 6.69 -16.69 -2.06
C LEU A 77 7.67 -15.61 -1.60
N THR A 78 7.25 -14.34 -1.60
CA THR A 78 8.16 -13.21 -1.42
C THR A 78 7.54 -12.16 -0.51
N ALA A 79 8.26 -11.73 0.53
CA ALA A 79 7.88 -10.54 1.29
C ALA A 79 8.18 -9.28 0.47
N LEU A 80 7.26 -8.31 0.40
CA LEU A 80 7.44 -7.08 -0.38
C LEU A 80 8.27 -6.01 0.34
N ILE A 81 9.07 -6.43 1.33
CA ILE A 81 10.04 -5.61 2.04
C ILE A 81 11.42 -6.20 1.81
N PRO A 82 12.50 -5.39 1.78
CA PRO A 82 13.84 -5.93 1.70
C PRO A 82 14.11 -6.85 2.89
N THR A 83 14.44 -8.10 2.61
CA THR A 83 14.81 -9.08 3.61
C THR A 83 16.23 -8.80 4.12
N HIS A 84 16.54 -9.20 5.35
CA HIS A 84 17.86 -9.15 6.06
C HIS A 84 18.05 -8.05 7.12
N ASP A 85 17.21 -7.03 7.16
CA ASP A 85 17.25 -6.00 8.21
C ASP A 85 15.98 -6.03 9.06
N ILE A 86 16.08 -5.51 10.29
CA ILE A 86 14.90 -5.21 11.10
C ILE A 86 14.17 -4.07 10.42
N VAL A 87 12.97 -4.35 9.92
CA VAL A 87 12.12 -3.33 9.28
C VAL A 87 11.49 -2.47 10.36
N LYS A 88 11.58 -1.15 10.19
CA LYS A 88 10.92 -0.20 11.08
C LYS A 88 9.52 0.09 10.60
N THR A 89 8.64 0.37 11.56
CA THR A 89 7.27 0.85 11.32
C THR A 89 6.96 1.98 12.32
N VAL A 90 6.17 2.96 11.92
CA VAL A 90 5.65 4.01 12.81
C VAL A 90 4.18 3.81 13.14
N LYS A 91 3.54 2.84 12.47
CA LYS A 91 2.20 2.36 12.84
C LYS A 91 2.30 1.32 13.96
N PRO A 92 1.50 1.44 15.04
CA PRO A 92 1.45 0.43 16.10
C PRO A 92 0.80 -0.88 15.63
N ASN A 93 -0.13 -0.81 14.68
CA ASN A 93 -0.73 -1.95 13.98
C ASN A 93 -0.28 -1.96 12.50
N PRO A 94 0.95 -2.45 12.21
CA PRO A 94 1.46 -2.48 10.85
C PRO A 94 0.63 -3.36 9.91
N GLU A 95 0.73 -3.05 8.62
CA GLU A 95 0.31 -3.95 7.54
C GLU A 95 1.53 -4.72 7.05
N PHE A 96 1.33 -5.94 6.55
CA PHE A 96 2.37 -6.78 5.96
C PHE A 96 1.97 -7.18 4.55
N PHE A 97 2.93 -7.19 3.63
CA PHE A 97 2.67 -7.43 2.21
C PHE A 97 3.54 -8.56 1.68
N MET A 98 2.91 -9.59 1.14
CA MET A 98 3.58 -10.76 0.59
C MET A 98 3.05 -11.02 -0.82
N TYR A 99 3.92 -11.26 -1.80
CA TYR A 99 3.51 -11.87 -3.06
C TYR A 99 3.37 -13.38 -2.86
N VAL A 100 2.18 -13.88 -3.16
CA VAL A 100 1.82 -15.30 -3.16
C VAL A 100 1.77 -15.78 -4.61
N PRO A 101 2.68 -16.68 -5.03
CA PRO A 101 2.65 -17.26 -6.37
C PRO A 101 1.48 -18.24 -6.52
N LYS A 102 1.31 -18.76 -7.74
CA LYS A 102 0.37 -19.84 -7.96
C LYS A 102 0.77 -21.03 -7.08
N ASN A 103 -0.19 -21.63 -6.42
CA ASN A 103 0.06 -22.67 -5.43
C ASN A 103 -1.15 -23.58 -5.24
N SER A 104 -0.95 -24.70 -4.56
CA SER A 104 -2.00 -25.68 -4.23
C SER A 104 -2.38 -25.68 -2.74
N ALA A 105 -1.97 -24.67 -1.96
CA ALA A 105 -2.36 -24.57 -0.55
C ALA A 105 -3.76 -23.94 -0.44
N ASP A 106 -4.61 -24.52 0.41
CA ASP A 106 -5.95 -23.99 0.65
C ASP A 106 -5.92 -22.79 1.61
N SER A 107 -4.98 -22.79 2.55
CA SER A 107 -4.91 -21.80 3.63
C SER A 107 -3.49 -21.30 3.90
N GLY A 108 -3.43 -20.11 4.48
CA GLY A 108 -2.23 -19.49 4.99
C GLY A 108 -2.31 -19.22 6.49
N GLU A 109 -1.15 -18.98 7.08
CA GLU A 109 -0.98 -18.63 8.48
C GLU A 109 -0.05 -17.43 8.59
N PHE A 110 -0.39 -16.49 9.47
CA PHE A 110 0.47 -15.37 9.82
C PHE A 110 0.62 -15.31 11.33
N VAL A 111 1.86 -15.27 11.80
CA VAL A 111 2.21 -15.22 13.22
C VAL A 111 3.17 -14.07 13.49
N ILE A 112 3.00 -13.43 14.63
CA ILE A 112 3.95 -12.48 15.21
C ILE A 112 4.30 -12.98 16.61
N VAL A 113 5.60 -13.04 16.90
CA VAL A 113 6.16 -13.50 18.15
C VAL A 113 7.02 -12.38 18.76
N ASP A 114 6.92 -12.19 20.07
CA ASP A 114 7.76 -11.25 20.80
C ASP A 114 9.19 -11.76 21.04
N GLY A 115 10.08 -10.90 21.53
CA GLY A 115 11.46 -11.29 21.87
C GLY A 115 11.62 -12.33 22.98
N ASN A 116 10.53 -12.70 23.68
CA ASN A 116 10.51 -13.78 24.67
C ASN A 116 9.97 -15.10 24.09
N GLY A 117 9.53 -15.12 22.83
CA GLY A 117 8.91 -16.29 22.21
C GLY A 117 7.41 -16.42 22.45
N ASN A 118 6.72 -15.37 22.93
CA ASN A 118 5.27 -15.39 23.11
C ASN A 118 4.56 -14.96 21.82
N ASP A 119 3.51 -15.69 21.45
CA ASP A 119 2.63 -15.31 20.34
C ASP A 119 1.87 -14.01 20.69
N VAL A 120 2.10 -12.98 19.88
CA VAL A 120 1.42 -11.67 19.97
C VAL A 120 0.21 -11.64 19.05
N TYR A 121 0.32 -12.28 17.90
CA TYR A 121 -0.74 -12.39 16.92
C TYR A 121 -0.62 -13.72 16.17
N LEU A 122 -1.75 -14.37 15.96
CA LEU A 122 -1.85 -15.55 15.10
C LEU A 122 -3.16 -15.47 14.32
N SER A 123 -3.09 -15.68 13.02
CA SER A 123 -4.26 -15.74 12.15
C SER A 123 -4.07 -16.79 11.06
N THR A 124 -5.10 -17.59 10.85
CA THR A 124 -5.24 -18.46 9.69
C THR A 124 -6.31 -17.90 8.75
N PHE A 125 -6.14 -18.10 7.46
CA PHE A 125 -7.03 -17.54 6.43
C PHE A 125 -7.01 -18.39 5.17
N GLU A 126 -8.13 -18.34 4.43
CA GLU A 126 -8.24 -18.93 3.10
C GLU A 126 -7.42 -18.13 2.08
N LEU A 127 -6.72 -18.82 1.20
CA LEU A 127 -5.97 -18.20 0.11
C LEU A 127 -6.86 -17.99 -1.12
N SER A 128 -6.56 -16.94 -1.89
CA SER A 128 -7.13 -16.81 -3.23
C SER A 128 -6.50 -17.85 -4.17
N GLU A 129 -7.31 -18.40 -5.08
CA GLU A 129 -6.81 -19.27 -6.16
C GLU A 129 -5.86 -18.55 -7.14
N ALA A 130 -5.97 -17.22 -7.25
CA ALA A 130 -5.18 -16.43 -8.18
C ALA A 130 -3.86 -15.96 -7.54
N PRO A 131 -2.72 -16.04 -8.26
CA PRO A 131 -1.48 -15.43 -7.79
C PRO A 131 -1.65 -13.92 -7.61
N GLY A 132 -1.05 -13.36 -6.58
CA GLY A 132 -1.27 -11.96 -6.24
C GLY A 132 -0.54 -11.53 -4.98
N VAL A 133 -0.88 -10.34 -4.50
CA VAL A 133 -0.36 -9.81 -3.24
C VAL A 133 -1.38 -10.08 -2.14
N VAL A 134 -0.89 -10.58 -1.01
CA VAL A 134 -1.66 -10.67 0.23
C VAL A 134 -1.21 -9.53 1.14
N LYS A 135 -2.19 -8.77 1.63
CA LYS A 135 -2.03 -7.76 2.66
C LYS A 135 -2.60 -8.30 3.97
N VAL A 136 -1.77 -8.45 4.99
CA VAL A 136 -2.23 -8.80 6.35
C VAL A 136 -2.26 -7.54 7.18
N SER A 137 -3.41 -7.18 7.72
CA SER A 137 -3.61 -6.03 8.60
C SER A 137 -3.79 -6.51 10.04
N LEU A 138 -2.98 -5.98 10.96
CA LEU A 138 -3.20 -6.24 12.39
C LEU A 138 -4.52 -5.60 12.85
N PRO A 139 -5.29 -6.29 13.70
CA PRO A 139 -6.45 -5.71 14.34
C PRO A 139 -6.09 -4.45 15.15
N ALA A 140 -7.02 -3.50 15.26
CA ALA A 140 -6.81 -2.25 15.99
C ALA A 140 -6.57 -2.43 17.51
N ASN A 141 -6.84 -3.62 18.06
CA ASN A 141 -6.57 -3.98 19.45
C ASN A 141 -5.26 -4.77 19.63
N THR A 142 -4.47 -4.92 18.57
CA THR A 142 -3.16 -5.59 18.58
C THR A 142 -2.10 -4.57 18.18
N ASP A 143 -1.69 -3.76 19.14
CA ASP A 143 -0.62 -2.79 18.96
C ASP A 143 0.72 -3.41 19.38
N LEU A 144 1.73 -3.20 18.54
CA LEU A 144 3.12 -3.55 18.81
C LEU A 144 3.80 -2.41 19.59
N GLU A 145 4.63 -2.76 20.55
CA GLU A 145 5.30 -1.79 21.43
C GLU A 145 6.49 -1.11 20.76
N ILE A 146 6.61 0.20 20.98
CA ILE A 146 7.73 1.00 20.45
C ILE A 146 9.06 0.50 21.03
N GLY A 147 10.03 0.28 20.14
CA GLY A 147 11.38 -0.15 20.48
C GLY A 147 11.52 -1.66 20.65
N GLN A 148 10.41 -2.41 20.73
CA GLN A 148 10.45 -3.87 20.80
C GLN A 148 10.56 -4.48 19.41
N VAL A 149 11.45 -5.47 19.27
CA VAL A 149 11.60 -6.24 18.03
C VAL A 149 10.66 -7.45 18.11
N TYR A 150 9.93 -7.67 17.03
CA TYR A 150 9.05 -8.81 16.85
C TYR A 150 9.49 -9.61 15.63
N ASP A 151 9.48 -10.93 15.77
CA ASP A 151 9.62 -11.85 14.64
C ASP A 151 8.24 -12.10 14.04
N TRP A 152 8.16 -12.15 12.72
CA TRP A 152 6.93 -12.51 12.02
C TRP A 152 7.20 -13.57 10.98
N GLN A 153 6.21 -14.42 10.74
CA GLN A 153 6.25 -15.44 9.69
C GLN A 153 4.90 -15.50 8.98
N PHE A 154 4.96 -15.59 7.65
CA PHE A 154 3.84 -15.87 6.78
C PHE A 154 4.08 -17.23 6.11
N SER A 155 3.14 -18.15 6.26
CA SER A 155 3.25 -19.52 5.76
C SER A 155 2.08 -19.86 4.84
N LEU A 156 2.36 -20.60 3.78
CA LEU A 156 1.37 -21.36 3.02
C LEU A 156 1.31 -22.77 3.62
N ILE A 157 0.12 -23.19 4.05
CA ILE A 157 -0.10 -24.51 4.64
C ILE A 157 -0.24 -25.52 3.50
N CYS A 158 0.88 -26.15 3.12
CA CYS A 158 0.93 -27.06 1.98
C CYS A 158 0.31 -28.44 2.30
N ASP A 159 0.56 -28.95 3.50
CA ASP A 159 -0.04 -30.17 4.02
C ASP A 159 -0.46 -29.94 5.49
N PRO A 160 -1.76 -29.81 5.78
CA PRO A 160 -2.24 -29.61 7.15
C PRO A 160 -1.83 -30.74 8.12
N SER A 161 -1.50 -31.94 7.61
CA SER A 161 -1.04 -33.09 8.41
C SER A 161 0.47 -33.12 8.62
N ASP A 162 1.24 -32.41 7.78
CA ASP A 162 2.71 -32.29 7.87
C ASP A 162 3.17 -30.86 7.57
N ARG A 163 3.11 -30.02 8.60
CA ARG A 163 3.51 -28.60 8.53
C ARG A 163 4.99 -28.38 8.20
N GLN A 164 5.84 -29.42 8.18
CA GLN A 164 7.23 -29.30 7.72
C GLN A 164 7.33 -29.04 6.22
N ALA A 165 6.28 -29.33 5.46
CA ALA A 165 6.19 -29.06 4.03
C ALA A 165 5.76 -27.62 3.70
N ASP A 166 5.44 -26.81 4.72
CA ASP A 166 5.02 -25.43 4.51
C ASP A 166 6.08 -24.58 3.82
N VAL A 167 5.60 -23.69 2.96
CA VAL A 167 6.44 -22.68 2.32
C VAL A 167 6.20 -21.37 3.02
N PHE A 168 7.26 -20.73 3.52
CA PHE A 168 7.12 -19.52 4.33
C PHE A 168 8.15 -18.45 3.99
N VAL A 169 7.80 -17.21 4.35
CA VAL A 169 8.70 -16.06 4.44
C VAL A 169 8.60 -15.48 5.83
N GLN A 170 9.71 -14.91 6.31
CA GLN A 170 9.81 -14.38 7.66
C GLN A 170 10.63 -13.10 7.68
N GLY A 171 10.52 -12.34 8.76
CA GLY A 171 11.32 -11.16 8.99
C GLY A 171 11.16 -10.63 10.40
N GLN A 172 11.76 -9.47 10.63
CA GLN A 172 11.68 -8.78 11.91
C GLN A 172 11.07 -7.40 11.70
N ILE A 173 10.26 -6.95 12.65
CA ILE A 173 9.66 -5.63 12.65
C ILE A 173 9.87 -4.95 14.00
N GLN A 174 10.14 -3.65 13.99
CA GLN A 174 10.31 -2.85 15.20
C GLN A 174 9.52 -1.54 15.08
N PRO A 175 8.48 -1.34 15.89
CA PRO A 175 7.81 -0.05 15.95
C PRO A 175 8.74 1.05 16.47
N THR A 176 8.68 2.22 15.86
CA THR A 176 9.51 3.39 16.16
C THR A 176 8.69 4.67 16.11
N GLN A 177 9.30 5.79 16.45
CA GLN A 177 8.65 7.11 16.40
C GLN A 177 9.19 7.93 15.23
N LEU A 178 8.30 8.69 14.60
CA LEU A 178 8.71 9.75 13.68
C LEU A 178 9.35 10.91 14.45
N THR A 179 10.34 11.54 13.84
CA THR A 179 10.81 12.85 14.31
C THR A 179 9.81 13.94 13.91
N GLU A 180 9.77 15.03 14.67
CA GLU A 180 8.90 16.18 14.33
C GLU A 180 9.23 16.78 12.95
N GLU A 181 10.51 16.77 12.58
CA GLU A 181 10.97 17.20 11.26
C GLU A 181 10.40 16.30 10.15
N MET A 182 10.51 14.97 10.31
CA MET A 182 9.97 14.02 9.34
C MET A 182 8.46 14.12 9.22
N GLN A 183 7.74 14.29 10.34
CA GLN A 183 6.30 14.50 10.33
C GLN A 183 5.94 15.75 9.51
N THR A 184 6.66 16.86 9.73
CA THR A 184 6.43 18.12 9.00
C THR A 184 6.68 17.96 7.50
N GLN A 185 7.72 17.23 7.11
CA GLN A 185 8.02 16.93 5.70
C GLN A 185 6.91 16.07 5.07
N LEU A 186 6.46 15.02 5.76
CA LEU A 186 5.40 14.14 5.29
C LEU A 186 4.07 14.88 5.09
N ASP A 187 3.70 15.77 6.01
CA ASP A 187 2.44 16.52 5.95
C ASP A 187 2.35 17.46 4.72
N GLN A 188 3.50 17.86 4.18
CA GLN A 188 3.59 18.77 3.02
C GLN A 188 3.83 18.03 1.70
N ALA A 189 4.27 16.78 1.77
CA ALA A 189 4.67 15.98 0.62
C ALA A 189 3.47 15.39 -0.13
N GLN A 190 3.60 15.25 -1.46
CA GLN A 190 2.66 14.44 -2.24
C GLN A 190 2.91 12.95 -1.99
N PRO A 191 1.97 12.04 -2.33
CA PRO A 191 2.10 10.63 -1.96
C PRO A 191 3.39 9.95 -2.43
N LEU A 192 3.87 10.20 -3.66
CA LEU A 192 5.13 9.61 -4.11
C LEU A 192 6.35 10.22 -3.42
N ASP A 193 6.32 11.50 -3.08
CA ASP A 193 7.37 12.15 -2.28
C ASP A 193 7.40 11.54 -0.86
N GLN A 194 6.25 11.26 -0.27
CA GLN A 194 6.15 10.54 1.00
C GLN A 194 6.76 9.14 0.90
N VAL A 195 6.47 8.39 -0.18
CA VAL A 195 7.11 7.08 -0.41
C VAL A 195 8.62 7.22 -0.45
N GLN A 196 9.16 8.21 -1.18
CA GLN A 196 10.60 8.43 -1.24
C GLN A 196 11.20 8.81 0.12
N LEU A 197 10.52 9.66 0.90
CA LEU A 197 10.93 10.01 2.26
C LEU A 197 10.99 8.75 3.14
N TYR A 198 9.98 7.89 3.10
CA TYR A 198 9.98 6.64 3.85
C TYR A 198 11.11 5.70 3.43
N VAL A 199 11.38 5.56 2.13
CA VAL A 199 12.52 4.76 1.63
C VAL A 199 13.85 5.31 2.16
N ASN A 200 14.04 6.63 2.15
CA ASN A 200 15.26 7.27 2.64
C ASN A 200 15.49 7.02 4.13
N GLU A 201 14.43 7.04 4.94
CA GLU A 201 14.47 6.78 6.37
C GLU A 201 14.40 5.28 6.74
N SER A 202 14.47 4.38 5.74
CA SER A 202 14.34 2.92 5.91
C SER A 202 13.02 2.48 6.57
N LEU A 203 11.97 3.30 6.45
CA LEU A 203 10.59 3.02 6.84
C LEU A 203 9.90 2.23 5.72
N TRP A 204 10.46 1.05 5.41
CA TRP A 204 10.02 0.24 4.28
C TRP A 204 8.57 -0.19 4.37
N ASN A 205 8.06 -0.39 5.59
CA ASN A 205 6.68 -0.82 5.75
C ASN A 205 5.70 0.29 5.34
N GLU A 206 5.99 1.54 5.73
CA GLU A 206 5.23 2.72 5.32
C GLU A 206 5.32 2.95 3.82
N ALA A 207 6.53 2.84 3.24
CA ALA A 207 6.74 2.99 1.81
C ALA A 207 5.90 2.00 0.99
N VAL A 208 5.93 0.72 1.35
CA VAL A 208 5.19 -0.35 0.67
C VAL A 208 3.68 -0.18 0.88
N SER A 209 3.23 0.11 2.11
CA SER A 209 1.82 0.35 2.42
C SER A 209 1.24 1.49 1.62
N LEU A 210 1.93 2.64 1.56
CA LEU A 210 1.47 3.80 0.81
C LEU A 210 1.51 3.54 -0.70
N LEU A 211 2.60 2.95 -1.21
CA LEU A 211 2.74 2.66 -2.64
C LEU A 211 1.68 1.65 -3.11
N ALA A 212 1.36 0.64 -2.30
CA ALA A 212 0.27 -0.30 -2.58
C ALA A 212 -1.10 0.40 -2.68
N GLN A 213 -1.37 1.40 -1.83
CA GLN A 213 -2.60 2.20 -1.89
C GLN A 213 -2.70 3.02 -3.17
N VAL A 214 -1.59 3.62 -3.63
CA VAL A 214 -1.57 4.51 -4.80
C VAL A 214 -1.11 3.84 -6.10
N ARG A 215 -0.95 2.51 -6.12
CA ARG A 215 -0.38 1.76 -7.26
C ARG A 215 -1.13 1.93 -8.57
N ASN A 216 -2.46 2.10 -8.52
CA ASN A 216 -3.28 2.19 -9.74
C ASN A 216 -2.99 3.48 -10.52
N SER A 217 -2.67 4.57 -9.80
CA SER A 217 -2.25 5.84 -10.41
C SER A 217 -0.74 5.91 -10.65
N ASN A 218 0.05 5.02 -10.04
CA ASN A 218 1.51 5.00 -10.08
C ASN A 218 2.04 3.59 -10.41
N PRO A 219 1.68 3.01 -11.57
CA PRO A 219 2.02 1.63 -11.92
C PRO A 219 3.52 1.42 -12.17
N THR A 220 4.23 2.46 -12.63
CA THR A 220 5.69 2.40 -12.88
C THR A 220 6.46 2.25 -11.57
N GLU A 221 6.05 3.00 -10.55
CA GLU A 221 6.64 3.00 -9.22
C GLU A 221 6.37 1.68 -8.50
N TRP A 222 5.13 1.17 -8.62
CA TRP A 222 4.77 -0.17 -8.15
C TRP A 222 5.61 -1.27 -8.81
N GLN A 223 5.79 -1.21 -10.14
CA GLN A 223 6.70 -2.10 -10.86
C GLN A 223 8.13 -1.97 -10.32
N GLY A 224 8.62 -0.75 -10.09
CA GLY A 224 9.93 -0.50 -9.50
C GLY A 224 10.13 -1.23 -8.16
N LEU A 225 9.13 -1.18 -7.27
CA LEU A 225 9.15 -1.93 -6.01
C LEU A 225 9.24 -3.44 -6.24
N LEU A 226 8.40 -3.99 -7.12
CA LEU A 226 8.39 -5.43 -7.42
C LEU A 226 9.75 -5.90 -7.95
N LYS A 227 10.35 -5.12 -8.85
CA LYS A 227 11.70 -5.39 -9.36
C LYS A 227 12.74 -5.34 -8.25
N TYR A 228 12.65 -4.35 -7.37
CA TYR A 228 13.55 -4.18 -6.24
C TYR A 228 13.53 -5.39 -5.30
N VAL A 229 12.37 -5.99 -5.05
CA VAL A 229 12.22 -7.21 -4.22
C VAL A 229 12.39 -8.51 -5.00
N GLY A 230 12.95 -8.46 -6.22
CA GLY A 230 13.29 -9.66 -7.01
C GLY A 230 12.14 -10.26 -7.83
N LEU A 231 11.00 -9.57 -7.94
CA LEU A 231 9.82 -9.97 -8.71
C LEU A 231 9.78 -9.35 -10.11
N GLU A 232 10.95 -9.10 -10.72
CA GLU A 232 11.07 -8.46 -12.05
C GLU A 232 10.26 -9.20 -13.13
N SER A 233 10.27 -10.54 -13.12
CA SER A 233 9.60 -11.38 -14.12
C SER A 233 8.09 -11.18 -14.18
N ILE A 234 7.48 -10.80 -13.05
CA ILE A 234 6.03 -10.62 -12.90
C ILE A 234 5.64 -9.16 -12.63
N ALA A 235 6.58 -8.22 -12.64
CA ALA A 235 6.34 -6.84 -12.22
C ALA A 235 5.24 -6.16 -13.06
N SER A 236 5.10 -6.56 -14.33
CA SER A 236 4.10 -6.02 -15.26
C SER A 236 2.74 -6.73 -15.20
N GLU A 237 2.60 -7.78 -14.40
CA GLU A 237 1.35 -8.53 -14.29
C GLU A 237 0.30 -7.81 -13.44
N PRO A 238 -1.01 -7.98 -13.73
CA PRO A 238 -2.06 -7.46 -12.85
C PRO A 238 -2.13 -8.29 -11.58
N LEU A 239 -1.51 -7.80 -10.50
CA LEU A 239 -1.51 -8.48 -9.20
C LEU A 239 -2.67 -7.99 -8.30
N PRO A 240 -3.73 -8.79 -8.07
CA PRO A 240 -4.78 -8.43 -7.11
C PRO A 240 -4.18 -8.31 -5.71
N ILE A 241 -4.85 -7.52 -4.84
CA ILE A 241 -4.55 -7.52 -3.40
C ILE A 241 -5.69 -8.20 -2.67
N GLN A 242 -5.39 -9.33 -2.03
CA GLN A 242 -6.26 -9.93 -1.01
C GLN A 242 -5.95 -9.28 0.34
N THR A 243 -6.96 -8.82 1.08
CA THR A 243 -6.78 -8.26 2.43
C THR A 243 -7.24 -9.26 3.48
N ILE A 244 -6.38 -9.54 4.46
CA ILE A 244 -6.61 -10.39 5.62
C ILE A 244 -6.64 -9.50 6.87
N GLY A 245 -7.54 -9.77 7.81
CA GLY A 245 -7.54 -9.09 9.11
C GLY A 245 -8.60 -7.98 9.31
N THR A 246 -9.65 -7.93 8.50
CA THR A 246 -10.81 -7.04 8.77
C THR A 246 -12.06 -7.86 9.09
N SER A 247 -12.13 -8.43 10.29
CA SER A 247 -13.41 -8.77 10.90
C SER A 247 -13.42 -8.24 12.33
N GLN A 248 -14.02 -7.06 12.48
CA GLN A 248 -14.62 -6.63 13.73
C GLN A 248 -15.73 -7.63 14.05
N ASN A 249 -15.62 -8.35 15.17
CA ASN A 249 -16.78 -8.78 15.92
C ASN A 249 -16.72 -8.11 17.28
#